data_AF-A0A9P7E9M4-F1
#
_entry.id   AF-A0A9P7E9M4-F1
#
_cell.length_a   1.000
_cell.length_b   1.000
_cell.length_c   1.000
_cell.angle_alpha   90.00
_cell.angle_beta   90.00
_cell.angle_gamma   90.00
#
_symmetry.space_group_name_H-M   'P 1'
#
loop_
_entity.id
_entity.type
_entity.pdbx_description
1 polymer ?
#
loop_
_entity_poly.entity_id
_entity_poly.type
_entity_poly.pdbx_seq_one_letter_code
_entity_poly.pdbx_strand_id
1 'polypeptide(L)'
;MVAVDLGLRALIHFGLRDAHICFCSDNQGVEGAIRAGRSRSPAQNDILRSLLAFTHNHGIWFSVKWVKSADNLSLSDGISRGTFPHPKLRFSHHPPIPAYLKPFVKLV
;
A
#
# COMPACT_ATOMS: atom_id res chain seq x y z
N MET A 1 1.97 -6.27 1.36
CA MET A 1 2.91 -5.31 2.00
C MET A 1 3.28 -4.16 1.08
N VAL A 2 3.47 -4.38 -0.23
CA VAL A 2 3.66 -3.29 -1.21
C VAL A 2 2.60 -2.19 -1.08
N ALA A 3 1.33 -2.55 -0.89
CA ALA A 3 0.26 -1.56 -0.68
C ALA A 3 0.47 -0.64 0.54
N VAL A 4 1.05 -1.15 1.63
CA VAL A 4 1.36 -0.36 2.83
C VAL A 4 2.50 0.61 2.55
N ASP A 5 3.56 0.15 1.86
CA ASP A 5 4.68 1.00 1.44
C ASP A 5 4.23 2.10 0.48
N LEU A 6 3.41 1.76 -0.51
CA LEU A 6 2.85 2.75 -1.43
C LEU A 6 1.94 3.76 -0.72
N GLY A 7 1.09 3.29 0.20
CA GLY A 7 0.23 4.15 1.00
C GLY A 7 1.02 5.12 1.88
N LEU A 8 2.07 4.64 2.55
CA LEU A 8 2.95 5.49 3.37
C LEU A 8 3.65 6.55 2.50
N ARG A 9 4.21 6.16 1.36
CA ARG A 9 4.86 7.11 0.43
C ARG A 9 3.90 8.16 -0.09
N ALA A 10 2.66 7.78 -0.41
CA ALA A 10 1.63 8.73 -0.83
C ALA A 10 1.33 9.74 0.28
N LEU A 11 1.15 9.29 1.52
CA LEU A 11 0.90 10.18 2.67
C LEU A 11 2.07 11.13 2.93
N ILE A 12 3.32 10.63 2.86
CA ILE A 12 4.53 11.46 2.95
C ILE A 12 4.56 12.50 1.83
N HIS A 13 4.24 12.10 0.60
CA HIS A 13 4.19 13.01 -0.55
C HIS A 13 3.16 14.13 -0.36
N PHE A 14 2.03 13.84 0.29
CA PHE A 14 1.03 14.84 0.69
C PHE A 14 1.44 15.69 1.90
N GLY A 15 2.66 15.52 2.43
CA GLY A 15 3.22 16.34 3.50
C GLY A 15 2.94 15.85 4.92
N LEU A 16 2.41 14.62 5.08
CA LEU A 16 2.22 14.05 6.41
C LEU A 16 3.57 13.83 7.10
N ARG A 17 3.69 14.29 8.35
CA ARG A 17 4.87 14.16 9.22
C ARG A 17 4.42 14.02 10.67
N ASP A 18 5.29 13.47 11.53
CA ASP A 18 5.11 13.43 12.98
C ASP A 18 3.75 12.85 13.43
N ALA A 19 3.29 11.81 12.72
CA ALA A 19 1.95 11.26 12.85
C ALA A 19 1.97 9.75 13.06
N HIS A 20 0.91 9.23 13.71
CA HIS A 20 0.65 7.81 13.81
C HIS A 20 -0.46 7.40 12.82
N ILE A 21 -0.16 6.43 11.96
CA ILE A 21 -1.04 5.97 10.88
C ILE A 21 -1.50 4.54 11.18
N CYS A 22 -2.80 4.27 11.06
CA CYS A 22 -3.33 2.91 11.12
C CYS A 22 -3.72 2.46 9.70
N PHE A 23 -3.04 1.44 9.18
CA PHE A 23 -3.43 0.79 7.94
C PHE A 23 -4.36 -0.39 8.24
N CYS A 24 -5.50 -0.45 7.57
CA CYS A 24 -6.36 -1.62 7.58
C CYS A 24 -5.96 -2.56 6.44
N SER A 25 -5.82 -3.86 6.74
CA SER A 25 -5.56 -4.89 5.72
C SER A 25 -6.34 -6.15 6.02
N ASP A 26 -6.89 -6.78 5.00
CA ASP A 26 -7.49 -8.11 5.12
C ASP A 26 -6.48 -9.26 5.01
N ASN A 27 -5.21 -8.93 4.77
CA ASN A 27 -4.13 -9.90 4.63
C ASN A 27 -3.42 -10.12 5.97
N GLN A 28 -3.74 -11.22 6.65
CA GLN A 28 -3.10 -11.62 7.90
C GLN A 28 -1.58 -11.79 7.79
N GLY A 29 -1.08 -12.19 6.62
CA GLY A 29 0.37 -12.30 6.38
C GLY A 29 1.09 -10.95 6.43
N VAL A 30 0.41 -9.87 6.02
CA VAL A 30 0.95 -8.51 6.09
C VAL A 30 0.96 -8.00 7.53
N GLU A 31 -0.16 -8.17 8.26
CA GLU A 31 -0.24 -7.82 9.69
C GLU A 31 0.82 -8.59 10.48
N GLY A 32 0.91 -9.91 10.28
CA GLY A 32 1.87 -10.75 10.98
C GLY A 32 3.32 -10.41 10.67
N ALA A 33 3.67 -10.14 9.41
CA ALA A 33 5.04 -9.77 9.03
C ALA A 33 5.48 -8.43 9.62
N ILE A 34 4.58 -7.44 9.64
CA ILE A 34 4.86 -6.11 10.19
C ILE A 34 4.97 -6.20 11.72
N ARG A 35 4.04 -6.91 12.37
CA ARG A 35 4.08 -7.12 13.82
C ARG A 35 5.32 -7.88 14.27
N ALA A 36 5.77 -8.87 13.50
CA ALA A 36 6.98 -9.62 13.78
C ALA A 36 8.27 -8.87 13.41
N GLY A 37 8.18 -7.76 12.66
CA GLY A 37 9.33 -7.05 12.10
C GLY A 37 10.11 -7.83 11.04
N ARG A 38 9.57 -8.96 10.54
CA ARG A 38 10.22 -9.83 9.57
C ARG A 38 9.23 -10.71 8.82
N SER A 39 9.62 -11.15 7.63
CA SER A 39 8.94 -12.15 6.81
C SER A 39 9.91 -13.27 6.39
N ARG A 40 9.35 -14.40 5.94
CA ARG A 40 10.12 -15.49 5.30
C ARG A 40 10.59 -15.10 3.89
N SER A 41 9.95 -14.12 3.25
CA SER A 41 10.32 -13.67 1.90
C SER A 41 11.39 -12.57 1.97
N PRO A 42 12.54 -12.74 1.29
CA PRO A 42 13.58 -11.70 1.22
C PRO A 42 13.05 -10.36 0.70
N ALA A 43 12.28 -10.38 -0.40
CA ALA A 43 11.68 -9.18 -0.98
C ALA A 43 10.73 -8.46 -0.01
N GLN A 44 10.02 -9.20 0.83
CA GLN A 44 9.20 -8.58 1.89
C GLN A 44 10.08 -7.93 2.97
N ASN A 45 11.19 -8.55 3.35
CA ASN A 45 12.12 -7.94 4.30
C ASN A 45 12.75 -6.65 3.76
N ASP A 46 13.02 -6.57 2.46
CA ASP A 46 13.51 -5.34 1.83
C ASP A 46 12.49 -4.20 1.94
N ILE A 47 11.21 -4.50 1.73
CA ILE A 47 10.11 -3.53 1.92
C ILE A 47 9.99 -3.12 3.40
N LEU A 48 10.12 -4.05 4.34
CA LEU A 48 10.11 -3.71 5.78
C LEU A 48 11.23 -2.74 6.15
N ARG A 49 12.44 -2.94 5.62
CA ARG A 49 13.57 -2.01 5.84
C ARG A 49 13.29 -0.63 5.23
N SER A 50 12.72 -0.59 4.02
CA SER A 50 12.27 0.64 3.37
C SER A 50 11.26 1.40 4.24
N LEU A 51 10.23 0.70 4.72
CA LEU A 51 9.22 1.27 5.62
C LEU A 51 9.86 1.85 6.89
N LEU A 52 10.77 1.13 7.53
CA LEU A 52 11.47 1.60 8.73
C LEU A 52 12.28 2.88 8.47
N ALA A 53 12.97 2.94 7.34
CA ALA A 53 13.71 4.15 6.95
C ALA A 53 12.78 5.36 6.77
N PHE A 54 11.62 5.18 6.11
CA PHE A 54 10.63 6.26 5.97
C PHE A 54 10.04 6.70 7.30
N THR A 55 9.70 5.74 8.18
CA THR A 55 9.17 6.07 9.51
C THR A 55 10.13 6.95 10.30
N HIS A 56 11.42 6.59 10.30
CA HIS A 56 12.44 7.35 11.00
C HIS A 56 12.65 8.76 10.40
N ASN A 57 12.78 8.85 9.08
CA ASN A 57 13.11 10.12 8.40
C ASN A 57 11.97 11.16 8.44
N HIS A 58 10.73 10.72 8.61
CA HIS A 58 9.54 11.59 8.58
C HIS A 58 8.82 11.71 9.94
N GLY A 59 9.36 11.09 11.00
CA GLY A 59 8.71 11.07 12.32
C GLY A 59 7.37 10.32 12.32
N ILE A 60 7.17 9.42 11.36
CA ILE A 60 5.91 8.70 11.21
C ILE A 60 6.00 7.37 11.94
N TRP A 61 4.98 7.03 12.72
CA TRP A 61 4.76 5.67 13.19
C TRP A 61 3.57 5.06 12.46
N PHE A 62 3.56 3.75 12.27
CA PHE A 62 2.38 3.09 11.74
C PHE A 62 2.11 1.76 12.43
N SER A 63 0.82 1.40 12.43
CA SER A 63 0.33 0.09 12.81
C SER A 63 -0.49 -0.50 11.66
N VAL A 64 -0.57 -1.83 11.62
CA VAL A 64 -1.45 -2.54 10.69
C VAL A 64 -2.48 -3.31 11.50
N LYS A 65 -3.75 -3.04 11.22
CA LYS A 65 -4.87 -3.75 11.81
C LYS A 65 -5.45 -4.71 10.78
N TRP A 66 -5.52 -6.00 11.16
CA TRP A 66 -6.28 -6.95 10.37
C TRP A 66 -7.78 -6.64 10.46
N VAL A 67 -8.45 -6.62 9.32
CA VAL A 67 -9.91 -6.47 9.20
C VAL A 67 -10.44 -7.58 8.29
N LYS A 68 -11.64 -8.10 8.57
CA LYS A 68 -12.27 -9.03 7.63
C LYS A 68 -12.56 -8.31 6.32
N SER A 69 -12.41 -8.98 5.18
CA SER A 69 -12.69 -8.34 3.86
C SER A 69 -14.12 -7.81 3.74
N ALA A 70 -15.09 -8.41 4.44
CA ALA A 70 -16.48 -7.90 4.47
C ALA A 70 -16.63 -6.59 5.28
N ASP A 71 -15.77 -6.38 6.27
CA ASP A 71 -15.77 -5.23 7.16
C ASP A 71 -14.73 -4.17 6.73
N ASN A 72 -13.97 -4.47 5.68
CA ASN A 72 -12.99 -3.57 5.11
C ASN A 72 -13.72 -2.50 4.30
N LEU A 73 -14.07 -1.38 4.95
CA LEU A 73 -14.68 -0.20 4.32
C LEU A 73 -13.79 0.47 3.26
N SER A 74 -12.65 -0.12 2.91
CA SER A 74 -11.75 0.45 1.94
C SER A 74 -12.37 0.45 0.55
N LEU A 75 -12.35 1.62 -0.10
CA LEU A 75 -12.57 1.77 -1.54
C LEU A 75 -11.63 0.89 -2.39
N SER A 76 -10.59 0.31 -1.78
CA SER A 76 -9.64 -0.59 -2.43
C SER A 76 -10.22 -1.96 -2.79
N ASP A 77 -11.20 -2.48 -2.05
CA ASP A 77 -11.79 -3.80 -2.37
C ASP A 77 -12.68 -3.75 -3.61
N GLY A 78 -13.34 -2.61 -3.84
CA GLY A 78 -14.01 -2.35 -5.11
C GLY A 78 -13.01 -2.33 -6.25
N ILE A 79 -11.93 -1.54 -6.12
CA ILE A 79 -10.91 -1.38 -7.18
C ILE A 79 -10.23 -2.72 -7.50
N SER A 80 -9.85 -3.51 -6.49
CA SER A 80 -9.21 -4.82 -6.68
C SER A 80 -10.13 -5.85 -7.34
N ARG A 81 -11.46 -5.70 -7.18
CA ARG A 81 -12.51 -6.51 -7.84
C ARG A 81 -12.98 -5.93 -9.18
N GLY A 82 -12.32 -4.88 -9.70
CA GLY A 82 -12.66 -4.25 -10.98
C GLY A 82 -13.82 -3.24 -10.91
N THR A 83 -14.29 -2.90 -9.71
CA THR A 83 -15.23 -1.82 -9.48
C THR A 83 -14.46 -0.50 -9.32
N PHE A 84 -14.32 0.21 -10.43
CA PHE A 84 -13.62 1.50 -10.46
C PHE A 84 -14.60 2.67 -10.20
N PRO A 85 -14.12 3.76 -9.57
CA PRO A 85 -14.91 4.98 -9.46
C PRO A 85 -15.25 5.55 -10.85
N HIS A 86 -16.25 6.43 -10.88
CA HIS A 86 -16.71 7.10 -12.10
C HIS A 86 -15.51 7.66 -12.89
N PRO A 87 -15.47 7.58 -14.24
CA PRO A 87 -14.32 7.97 -15.05
C PRO A 87 -13.72 9.35 -14.74
N LYS A 88 -14.57 10.32 -14.35
CA LYS A 88 -14.16 11.67 -13.90
C LYS A 88 -13.27 11.70 -12.65
N LEU A 89 -13.29 10.65 -11.83
CA LEU A 89 -12.47 10.49 -10.63
C LEU A 89 -11.22 9.64 -10.88
N ARG A 90 -11.03 9.13 -12.11
CA ARG A 90 -9.82 8.39 -12.50
C ARG A 90 -8.71 9.37 -12.85
N PHE A 91 -7.46 8.93 -12.70
CA PHE A 91 -6.32 9.71 -13.14
C PHE A 91 -6.42 9.99 -14.65
N SER A 92 -6.27 11.25 -15.03
CA SER A 92 -6.32 11.69 -16.43
C SER A 92 -5.06 11.34 -17.22
N HIS A 93 -4.00 10.89 -16.54
CA HIS A 93 -2.77 10.40 -17.15
C HIS A 93 -2.46 9.00 -16.66
N HIS A 94 -2.11 8.13 -17.62
CA HIS A 94 -1.56 6.82 -17.31
C HIS A 94 -0.06 6.95 -17.05
N PRO A 95 0.47 6.31 -15.99
CA PRO A 95 1.92 6.27 -15.81
C PRO A 95 2.57 5.56 -17.00
N PRO A 96 3.72 6.03 -17.50
CA PRO A 96 4.40 5.39 -18.61
C PRO A 96 4.80 3.96 -18.22
N ILE A 97 4.24 2.98 -18.92
CA ILE A 97 4.58 1.57 -18.71
C ILE A 97 5.81 1.24 -19.57
N PRO A 98 6.92 0.77 -18.97
CA PRO A 98 8.08 0.31 -19.72
C PRO A 98 7.71 -0.72 -20.79
N ALA A 99 8.35 -0.65 -21.96
CA ALA A 99 7.97 -1.46 -23.13
C ALA A 99 7.91 -2.97 -22.83
N TYR A 100 8.85 -3.47 -22.01
CA TYR A 100 8.92 -4.88 -21.61
C TYR A 100 7.78 -5.32 -20.66
N LEU A 101 7.07 -4.38 -20.03
CA LEU A 101 5.93 -4.68 -19.16
C LEU A 101 4.58 -4.57 -19.87
N LYS A 102 4.52 -3.92 -21.04
CA LYS A 102 3.27 -3.75 -21.81
C LYS A 102 2.50 -5.05 -22.06
N PRO A 103 3.14 -6.20 -22.38
CA PRO A 103 2.41 -7.45 -22.59
C PRO A 103 1.71 -8.00 -21.33
N PHE A 104 2.14 -7.57 -20.15
CA PHE A 104 1.68 -8.11 -18.86
C PHE A 104 0.66 -7.20 -18.16
N VAL A 105 0.40 -6.00 -18.69
CA VAL A 105 -0.50 -5.01 -18.07
C VAL A 105 -1.72 -4.76 -18.97
N LYS A 106 -2.92 -4.98 -18.44
CA LYS A 106 -4.17 -4.54 -19.06
C LYS A 106 -4.53 -3.16 -18.52
N LEU A 107 -4.55 -2.15 -19.39
CA LEU A 107 -5.08 -0.83 -19.06
C LEU A 107 -6.62 -0.91 -19.11
N VAL A 108 -7.27 -0.51 -18.02
CA VAL A 108 -8.75 -0.50 -17.83
C VAL A 108 -9.21 0.91 -17.48
#